data_AF-A0A1I4GF20-F1
#
_entry.id   AF-A0A1I4GF20-F1
#
_cell.length_a   1.000
_cell.length_b   1.000
_cell.length_c   1.000
_cell.angle_alpha   90.00
_cell.angle_beta   90.00
_cell.angle_gamma   90.00
#
_symmetry.space_group_name_H-M   'P 1'
#
loop_
_entity.id
_entity.type
_entity.pdbx_description
1 polymer ?
#
loop_
_entity_poly.entity_id
_entity_poly.type
_entity_poly.pdbx_seq_one_letter_code
_entity_poly.pdbx_strand_id
1 'polypeptide(L)'
;MNATINVVCYKSKTLSNGENPLMIRVSKNGKKTYKSLGLSVNPMYWDFEKDKPKRNCPDKKQIENLIIEKLYHHRAKGKAKGNNNVLGLMKT
;
A
#
# COMPACT_ATOMS: atom_id res chain seq x y z
N MET A 1 -19.46 9.12 0.14
CA MET A 1 -18.93 7.79 0.50
C MET A 1 -17.40 7.83 0.49
N ASN A 2 -16.77 7.46 1.60
CA ASN A 2 -15.31 7.45 1.71
C ASN A 2 -14.76 6.12 1.20
N ALA A 3 -13.70 6.14 0.39
CA ALA A 3 -13.01 4.94 -0.05
C ALA A 3 -11.96 4.57 1.00
N THR A 4 -12.05 3.37 1.57
CA THR A 4 -11.04 2.90 2.54
C THR A 4 -9.91 2.22 1.77
N ILE A 5 -8.69 2.70 1.99
CA ILE A 5 -7.48 2.19 1.35
C ILE A 5 -6.58 1.62 2.44
N ASN A 6 -6.34 0.32 2.40
CA ASN A 6 -5.44 -0.41 3.30
C ASN A 6 -4.37 -1.15 2.49
N VAL A 7 -3.25 -1.49 3.12
CA VAL A 7 -2.25 -2.39 2.53
C VAL A 7 -2.35 -3.73 3.25
N VAL A 8 -2.35 -4.83 2.49
CA VAL A 8 -2.46 -6.18 3.02
C VAL A 8 -1.42 -7.07 2.37
N CYS A 9 -0.89 -8.03 3.13
CA CYS A 9 -0.04 -9.09 2.59
C CYS A 9 -0.91 -10.22 2.04
N TYR A 10 -0.72 -10.58 0.78
CA TYR A 10 -1.56 -11.56 0.11
C TYR A 10 -1.10 -12.99 0.40
N LYS A 11 -1.74 -13.64 1.38
CA LYS A 11 -1.40 -15.00 1.84
C LYS A 11 -1.51 -16.06 0.76
N SER A 12 -2.47 -15.93 -0.16
CA SER A 12 -2.79 -16.94 -1.17
C SER A 12 -1.79 -16.99 -2.33
N LYS A 13 -0.81 -16.08 -2.37
CA LYS A 13 0.25 -16.07 -3.38
C LYS A 13 1.61 -16.00 -2.70
N THR A 14 2.44 -16.98 -3.02
CA THR A 14 3.84 -17.01 -2.61
C THR A 14 4.69 -16.96 -3.87
N LEU A 15 5.69 -16.09 -3.88
CA LEU A 15 6.66 -15.94 -4.95
C LEU A 15 7.72 -17.05 -4.86
N SER A 16 8.52 -17.21 -5.90
CA SER A 16 9.59 -18.21 -5.96
C SER A 16 10.65 -18.06 -4.86
N ASN A 17 10.79 -16.87 -4.29
CA ASN A 17 11.67 -16.56 -3.16
C ASN A 17 11.05 -16.84 -1.78
N GLY A 18 9.83 -17.37 -1.71
CA GLY A 18 9.12 -17.64 -0.46
C GLY A 18 8.44 -16.42 0.16
N GLU A 19 8.47 -15.26 -0.50
CA GLU A 19 7.79 -14.06 -0.03
C GLU A 19 6.36 -13.95 -0.58
N ASN A 20 5.55 -13.14 0.10
CA ASN A 20 4.18 -12.88 -0.31
C ASN A 20 4.04 -11.43 -0.79
N PRO A 21 3.33 -11.19 -1.90
CA PRO A 21 3.19 -9.85 -2.44
C PRO A 21 2.27 -8.98 -1.57
N LEU A 22 2.66 -7.72 -1.42
CA LEU A 22 1.85 -6.69 -0.78
C LEU A 22 0.87 -6.08 -1.79
N MET A 23 -0.37 -5.90 -1.34
CA MET A 23 -1.47 -5.42 -2.14
C MET A 23 -2.14 -4.23 -1.47
N ILE A 24 -2.48 -3.19 -2.25
CA ILE A 24 -3.44 -2.18 -1.81
C ILE A 24 -4.84 -2.77 -1.96
N ARG A 25 -5.57 -2.82 -0.85
CA ARG A 25 -7.00 -3.09 -0.81
C ARG A 25 -7.78 -1.77 -0.77
N VAL A 26 -8.54 -1.50 -1.82
CA VAL A 26 -9.48 -0.37 -1.87
C VAL A 26 -10.90 -0.90 -1.73
N SER A 27 -11.60 -0.47 -0.68
CA SER A 27 -13.02 -0.77 -0.46
C SER A 27 -13.83 0.48 -0.78
N LYS A 28 -14.65 0.42 -1.84
CA LYS A 28 -15.51 1.52 -2.29
C LYS A 28 -16.84 0.96 -2.80
N ASN A 29 -17.95 1.54 -2.34
CA ASN A 29 -19.31 1.19 -2.79
C ASN A 29 -19.60 -0.33 -2.68
N GLY A 30 -19.23 -0.96 -1.56
CA GLY A 30 -19.40 -2.41 -1.34
C GLY A 30 -18.46 -3.31 -2.14
N LYS A 31 -17.69 -2.77 -3.10
CA LYS A 31 -16.71 -3.52 -3.88
C LYS A 31 -15.32 -3.41 -3.27
N LYS A 32 -14.63 -4.56 -3.17
CA LYS A 32 -13.24 -4.66 -2.75
C LYS A 32 -12.38 -4.87 -3.99
N THR A 33 -11.40 -4.01 -4.19
CA THR A 33 -10.42 -4.16 -5.26
C THR A 33 -9.04 -4.30 -4.66
N TYR A 34 -8.22 -5.17 -5.26
CA TYR A 34 -6.86 -5.42 -4.84
C TYR A 34 -5.94 -5.02 -5.98
N LYS A 35 -4.90 -4.25 -5.68
CA LYS A 35 -3.87 -3.86 -6.65
C LYS A 35 -2.50 -4.16 -6.07
N SER A 36 -1.65 -4.79 -6.87
CA SER A 36 -0.27 -5.07 -6.49
C SER A 36 0.49 -3.76 -6.24
N LEU A 37 1.26 -3.74 -5.14
CA LEU A 37 2.21 -2.67 -4.86
C LEU A 37 3.53 -2.84 -5.63
N GLY A 38 3.78 -4.02 -6.19
CA GLY A 38 5.09 -4.38 -6.73
C GLY A 38 6.13 -4.67 -5.65
N LEU A 39 5.69 -4.88 -4.40
CA LEU A 39 6.53 -5.25 -3.28
C LEU A 39 6.12 -6.62 -2.77
N SER A 40 7.07 -7.34 -2.21
CA SER A 40 6.85 -8.58 -1.48
C SER A 40 7.51 -8.50 -0.11
N VAL A 41 6.98 -9.28 0.83
CA VAL A 41 7.53 -9.40 2.17
C VAL A 41 7.40 -10.85 2.62
N ASN A 42 8.38 -11.33 3.37
CA ASN A 42 8.25 -12.62 4.02
C ASN A 42 7.08 -12.58 5.04
N PRO A 43 6.12 -13.52 4.98
CA PRO A 43 5.03 -13.61 5.96
C PRO A 43 5.48 -13.61 7.42
N MET A 44 6.69 -14.10 7.72
CA MET A 44 7.27 -14.11 9.06
C MET A 44 7.43 -12.69 9.63
N TYR A 45 7.72 -11.72 8.76
CA TYR A 45 7.94 -10.31 9.11
C TYR A 45 6.70 -9.44 8.93
N TRP A 46 5.55 -10.00 8.57
CA TRP A 46 4.30 -9.26 8.43
C TRP A 46 3.32 -9.60 9.55
N ASP A 47 2.69 -8.60 10.13
CA ASP A 47 1.60 -8.73 11.09
C ASP A 47 0.27 -8.67 10.33
N PHE A 48 -0.41 -9.81 10.23
CA PHE A 48 -1.68 -9.94 9.51
C PHE A 48 -2.89 -9.44 10.28
N GLU A 49 -2.76 -9.23 11.60
CA GLU A 49 -3.83 -8.63 12.40
C GLU A 49 -3.77 -7.12 12.29
N LYS A 50 -2.56 -6.56 12.28
CA LYS A 50 -2.33 -5.11 12.20
C LYS A 50 -2.10 -4.58 10.79
N ASP A 51 -1.97 -5.47 9.81
CA ASP A 51 -1.66 -5.15 8.40
C ASP A 51 -0.40 -4.28 8.25
N LYS A 52 0.64 -4.61 9.00
CA LYS A 52 1.89 -3.84 9.09
C LYS A 52 3.12 -4.73 9.17
N PRO A 53 4.30 -4.24 8.74
CA PRO A 53 5.54 -4.96 9.02
C PRO A 53 5.80 -5.03 10.53
N LYS A 54 6.25 -6.20 10.99
CA LYS A 54 6.64 -6.43 12.38
C LYS A 54 7.90 -5.63 12.72
N ARG A 55 8.14 -5.44 14.03
CA ARG A 55 9.32 -4.72 14.53
C ARG A 55 10.65 -5.39 14.15
N ASN A 56 10.64 -6.70 13.95
CA ASN A 56 11.81 -7.49 13.57
C ASN A 56 12.06 -7.56 12.05
N CYS A 57 11.27 -6.85 11.23
CA CYS A 57 11.47 -6.80 9.79
C CYS A 57 12.76 -6.02 9.47
N PRO A 58 13.75 -6.60 8.77
CA PRO A 58 15.01 -5.93 8.46
C PRO A 58 14.81 -4.66 7.63
N ASP A 59 13.92 -4.73 6.64
CA ASP A 59 13.65 -3.62 5.70
C ASP A 59 12.40 -2.80 6.09
N LYS A 60 12.02 -2.82 7.38
CA LYS A 60 10.79 -2.20 7.88
C LYS A 60 10.60 -0.77 7.37
N LYS A 61 11.62 0.08 7.56
CA LYS A 61 11.55 1.51 7.18
C LYS A 61 11.34 1.71 5.69
N GLN A 62 12.01 0.90 4.87
CA GLN A 62 11.89 0.98 3.41
C GLN A 62 10.49 0.56 2.97
N ILE A 63 9.98 -0.57 3.48
CA ILE A 63 8.62 -1.05 3.19
C ILE A 63 7.57 -0.02 3.65
N GLU A 64 7.71 0.55 4.85
CA GLU A 64 6.80 1.58 5.36
C GLU A 64 6.81 2.84 4.49
N ASN A 65 7.99 3.34 4.11
CA ASN A 65 8.11 4.52 3.25
C ASN A 65 7.46 4.29 1.89
N LEU A 66 7.69 3.13 1.27
CA LEU A 66 7.10 2.78 -0.01
C LEU A 66 5.58 2.62 0.09
N ILE A 67 5.08 2.02 1.17
CA ILE A 67 3.64 1.94 1.45
C ILE A 67 3.04 3.34 1.55
N ILE A 68 3.67 4.25 2.31
CA ILE A 68 3.21 5.63 2.45
C ILE A 68 3.18 6.34 1.09
N GLU A 69 4.24 6.20 0.30
CA GLU A 69 4.34 6.78 -1.05
C GLU A 69 3.20 6.28 -1.95
N LYS A 70 2.96 4.95 -2.00
CA LYS A 70 1.89 4.39 -2.83
C LYS A 70 0.49 4.74 -2.32
N LEU A 71 0.29 4.80 -1.01
CA LEU A 71 -0.96 5.29 -0.42
C LEU A 71 -1.21 6.76 -0.78
N TYR A 72 -0.18 7.60 -0.73
CA TYR A 72 -0.26 9.01 -1.12
C TYR A 72 -0.65 9.13 -2.60
N HIS A 73 0.02 8.41 -3.50
CA HIS A 73 -0.34 8.41 -4.92
C HIS A 73 -1.76 7.89 -5.18
N HIS A 74 -2.22 6.87 -4.44
CA HIS A 74 -3.57 6.33 -4.63
C HIS A 74 -4.66 7.28 -4.09
N ARG A 75 -4.40 7.95 -2.96
CA ARG A 75 -5.28 9.00 -2.41
C ARG A 75 -5.33 10.23 -3.30
N ALA A 76 -4.20 10.65 -3.87
CA ALA A 76 -4.12 11.77 -4.80
C ALA A 76 -4.91 11.50 -6.11
N LYS A 77 -4.81 10.28 -6.65
CA LYS A 77 -5.61 9.84 -7.82
C LYS A 77 -7.11 9.78 -7.53
N GLY A 78 -7.51 9.66 -6.26
CA GLY A 78 -8.91 9.76 -5.83
C GLY A 78 -9.47 11.19 -5.86
N LYS A 79 -8.61 12.22 -5.84
CA LYS A 79 -9.00 13.63 -5.97
C LYS A 79 -8.80 14.21 -7.37
N ALA A 80 -7.96 13.60 -8.21
CA ALA A 80 -7.68 14.07 -9.58
C ALA A 80 -8.76 13.68 -10.63
N LYS A 81 -10.03 13.52 -10.21
CA LYS A 81 -11.20 13.58 -11.10
C LYS A 81 -12.16 14.71 -10.69
N GLY A 82 -11.59 15.77 -10.13
CA GLY A 82 -12.26 17.01 -9.80
C GLY A 82 -11.24 18.11 -9.56
N ASN A 83 -11.02 18.91 -10.60
CA ASN A 83 -10.44 20.25 -10.61
C ASN A 83 -8.93 20.44 -10.39
N ASN A 84 -8.45 21.36 -11.22
CA ASN A 84 -7.13 21.95 -11.40
C ASN A 84 -6.37 22.34 -10.12
N ASN A 85 -5.06 22.47 -10.32
CA ASN A 85 -4.10 23.29 -9.57
C ASN A 85 -3.67 22.75 -8.20
N VAL A 86 -2.47 22.17 -8.14
CA VAL A 86 -1.36 22.61 -7.27
C VAL A 86 -0.13 21.70 -7.52
N LEU A 87 0.78 22.16 -8.38
CA LEU A 87 2.19 21.78 -8.26
C LEU A 87 3.00 23.06 -8.28
N GLY A 88 3.01 23.71 -7.13
CA GLY A 88 3.84 24.88 -6.87
C GLY A 88 4.25 24.82 -5.42
N LEU A 89 5.29 24.03 -5.11
CA LEU A 89 6.13 24.30 -3.95
C LEU A 89 7.49 23.64 -4.14
N MET A 90 8.50 24.49 -3.94
CA MET A 90 9.93 24.19 -3.74
C MET A 90 10.75 23.91 -4.99
N LYS A 91 11.27 24.97 -5.60
CA LYS A 91 12.72 25.17 -5.67
C LYS A 91 13.03 26.64 -5.31
N THR A 92 13.94 26.78 -4.35
CA THR A 92 14.62 28.02 -3.91
C THR A 92 15.19 28.81 -5.07
#